data_AF-G7DWR7-F1
#
_entry.id   AF-G7DWR7-F1
#
_cell.length_a   1.000
_cell.length_b   1.000
_cell.length_c   1.000
_cell.angle_alpha   90.00
_cell.angle_beta   90.00
_cell.angle_gamma   90.00
#
_symmetry.space_group_name_H-M   'P 1'
#
loop_
_entity.id
_entity.type
_entity.pdbx_description
1 polymer ?
#
loop_
_entity_poly.entity_id
_entity_poly.type
_entity_poly.pdbx_seq_one_letter_code
_entity_poly.pdbx_strand_id
1 'polypeptide(L)'
;MPPKKAKPKGKQEPIDYDEALDAGVHQEEQAERYQFGDKALRYYHESLRLYRLAQTFRFTGDAIYNEARVLLKLGDTFTPFPHCRELVSQAIDRFDAARQYEVSRDDACFNMTAALTTRYEMDTDFAGNEPIALDDPQRALSLLDELLVSQISRLQPASQDDDVPDASLGMVEDNDIQITEIVTLDIVLTTIIAKSDVECLLPNQHVLQPLSASVDLATLSHRQEDIRVAELGRLAHNISLFTDAQLVSILDELVNDLAVDLPASGLTSLAEFFVLVVEEQRLDRAKWSTLLQLAQNAFGRALAKLQGAMPLKPPLQTHERKLALADCHLSLANVDRLQTGTSRGLAVQSADREHRMAASGATDANS
;
A
#
# COMPACT_ATOMS: atom_id res chain seq x y z
N MET A 1 62.11 6.20 8.45
CA MET A 1 61.28 5.49 9.45
C MET A 1 59.84 5.56 9.00
N PRO A 2 59.10 4.44 8.94
CA PRO A 2 57.67 4.49 8.62
C PRO A 2 56.91 5.21 9.75
N PRO A 3 55.88 6.02 9.44
CA PRO A 3 55.10 6.73 10.45
C PRO A 3 54.39 5.72 11.35
N LYS A 4 54.54 5.89 12.67
CA LYS A 4 53.83 5.09 13.68
C LYS A 4 52.33 5.35 13.52
N LYS A 5 51.57 4.33 13.09
CA LYS A 5 50.11 4.37 13.09
C LYS A 5 49.62 4.67 14.50
N ALA A 6 48.91 5.79 14.68
CA ALA A 6 48.28 6.12 15.95
C ALA A 6 47.32 4.98 16.33
N LYS A 7 47.39 4.52 17.59
CA LYS A 7 46.41 3.55 18.10
C LYS A 7 45.03 4.21 18.03
N PRO A 8 43.99 3.50 17.52
CA PRO A 8 42.64 4.01 17.58
C PRO A 8 42.30 4.29 19.05
N LYS A 9 41.89 5.53 19.34
CA LYS A 9 41.28 5.85 20.64
C LYS A 9 40.10 4.88 20.79
N GLY A 10 40.08 4.11 21.88
CA GLY A 10 38.95 3.23 22.17
C GLY A 10 37.65 4.05 22.12
N LYS A 11 36.59 3.49 21.54
CA LYS A 11 35.27 4.12 21.58
C LYS A 11 34.91 4.30 23.05
N GLN A 12 34.89 5.56 23.51
CA GLN A 12 34.43 5.88 24.86
C GLN A 12 32.93 5.56 24.91
N GLU A 13 32.49 4.92 25.99
CA GLU A 13 31.06 4.65 26.19
C GLU A 13 30.33 5.98 26.46
N PRO A 14 29.14 6.21 25.87
CA PRO A 14 28.37 7.42 26.13
C PRO A 14 28.10 7.63 27.62
N ILE A 15 28.21 8.87 28.09
CA ILE A 15 28.07 9.20 29.52
C ILE A 15 26.71 9.80 29.88
N ASP A 16 25.90 10.16 28.90
CA ASP A 16 24.57 10.72 29.08
C ASP A 16 23.58 10.26 27.98
N TYR A 17 22.34 10.74 28.08
CA TYR A 17 21.26 10.40 27.17
C TYR A 17 21.52 10.85 25.73
N ASP A 18 21.95 12.10 25.54
CA ASP A 18 22.08 12.68 24.20
C ASP A 18 23.24 12.01 23.44
N GLU A 19 24.38 11.78 24.11
CA GLU A 19 25.50 11.03 23.52
C GLU A 19 25.11 9.58 23.17
N ALA A 20 24.30 8.92 24.01
CA ALA A 20 23.87 7.55 23.76
C ALA A 20 22.87 7.47 22.59
N LEU A 21 21.93 8.42 22.52
CA LEU A 21 20.97 8.51 21.43
C LEU A 21 21.67 8.82 20.10
N ASP A 22 22.52 9.84 20.05
CA ASP A 22 23.27 10.24 18.86
C ASP A 22 24.20 9.11 18.37
N ALA A 23 24.87 8.41 19.30
CA ALA A 23 25.68 7.26 18.95
C ALA A 23 24.84 6.12 18.37
N GLY A 24 23.63 5.90 18.90
CA GLY A 24 22.66 4.91 18.41
C GLY A 24 22.22 5.20 16.98
N VAL A 25 21.83 6.45 16.71
CA VAL A 25 21.47 6.95 15.38
C VAL A 25 22.64 6.79 14.42
N HIS A 26 23.84 7.18 14.85
CA HIS A 26 25.03 7.03 14.01
C HIS A 26 25.31 5.56 13.65
N GLN A 27 25.15 4.62 14.58
CA GLN A 27 25.30 3.20 14.24
C GLN A 27 24.21 2.71 13.28
N GLU A 28 22.96 3.15 13.45
CA GLU A 28 21.85 2.82 12.55
C GLU A 28 22.14 3.30 11.12
N GLU A 29 22.53 4.56 10.94
CA GLU A 29 22.94 5.10 9.63
C GLU A 29 24.10 4.30 9.01
N GLN A 30 25.08 3.86 9.83
CA GLN A 30 26.14 3.00 9.32
C GLN A 30 25.59 1.64 8.87
N ALA A 31 24.63 1.07 9.57
CA ALA A 31 24.00 -0.19 9.19
C ALA A 31 23.27 -0.06 7.85
N GLU A 32 22.48 1.00 7.67
CA GLU A 32 21.76 1.29 6.43
C GLU A 32 22.69 1.46 5.22
N ARG A 33 23.85 2.10 5.41
CA ARG A 33 24.87 2.22 4.35
C ARG A 33 25.42 0.88 3.87
N TYR A 34 25.47 -0.14 4.74
CA TYR A 34 25.87 -1.49 4.33
C TYR A 34 24.70 -2.30 3.76
N GLN A 35 23.46 -1.88 4.01
CA GLN A 35 22.19 -2.50 3.60
C GLN A 35 21.96 -3.90 4.16
N PHE A 36 22.89 -4.84 3.95
CA PHE A 36 22.79 -6.25 4.31
C PHE A 36 24.12 -6.86 4.79
N GLY A 37 24.05 -8.10 5.30
CA GLY A 37 25.20 -8.91 5.74
C GLY A 37 25.68 -8.62 7.16
N ASP A 38 26.67 -9.41 7.60
CA ASP A 38 27.19 -9.42 8.99
C ASP A 38 27.63 -8.04 9.49
N LYS A 39 28.07 -7.17 8.59
CA LYS A 39 28.53 -5.83 8.95
C LYS A 39 27.35 -4.94 9.33
N ALA A 40 26.30 -4.90 8.53
CA ALA A 40 25.06 -4.18 8.84
C ALA A 40 24.46 -4.70 10.15
N LEU A 41 24.41 -6.03 10.31
CA LEU A 41 23.88 -6.70 11.50
C LEU A 41 24.59 -6.24 12.79
N ARG A 42 25.94 -6.16 12.78
CA ARG A 42 26.70 -5.67 13.94
C ARG A 42 26.37 -4.22 14.29
N TYR A 43 26.17 -3.37 13.29
CA TYR A 43 25.80 -1.97 13.51
C TYR A 43 24.39 -1.84 14.08
N TYR A 44 23.41 -2.58 13.57
CA TYR A 44 22.05 -2.61 14.14
C TYR A 44 22.04 -3.10 15.59
N HIS A 45 22.80 -4.16 15.91
CA HIS A 45 22.88 -4.63 17.30
C HIS A 45 23.54 -3.60 18.24
N GLU A 46 24.55 -2.88 17.78
CA GLU A 46 25.15 -1.82 18.60
C GLU A 46 24.20 -0.62 18.75
N SER A 47 23.47 -0.25 17.69
CA SER A 47 22.42 0.77 17.75
C SER A 47 21.34 0.40 18.78
N LEU A 48 20.86 -0.85 18.75
CA LEU A 48 19.90 -1.37 19.72
C LEU A 48 20.43 -1.29 21.16
N ARG A 49 21.70 -1.64 21.38
CA ARG A 49 22.35 -1.53 22.69
C ARG A 49 22.38 -0.08 23.18
N LEU A 50 22.70 0.86 22.29
CA LEU A 50 22.81 2.28 22.59
C LEU A 50 21.45 2.94 22.88
N TYR A 51 20.40 2.60 22.13
CA TYR A 51 19.05 3.07 22.45
C TYR A 51 18.55 2.55 23.80
N ARG A 52 18.83 1.28 24.12
CA ARG A 52 18.54 0.74 25.46
C ARG A 52 19.35 1.45 26.55
N LEU A 53 20.61 1.79 26.29
CA LEU A 53 21.43 2.59 27.22
C LEU A 53 20.83 3.99 27.41
N ALA A 54 20.43 4.67 26.33
CA ALA A 54 19.75 5.97 26.41
C ALA A 54 18.52 5.92 27.30
N GLN A 55 17.69 4.86 27.18
CA GLN A 55 16.52 4.65 28.04
C GLN A 55 16.87 4.48 29.54
N THR A 56 18.09 4.02 29.88
CA THR A 56 18.53 3.96 31.28
C THR A 56 18.86 5.34 31.86
N PHE A 57 19.26 6.29 31.03
CA PHE A 57 19.48 7.69 31.43
C PHE A 57 18.15 8.47 31.48
N ARG A 58 17.31 8.32 30.46
CA ARG A 58 16.01 8.98 30.35
C ARG A 58 15.04 8.17 29.50
N PHE A 59 13.85 7.90 30.04
CA PHE A 59 12.80 7.15 29.34
C PHE A 59 11.93 8.08 28.49
N THR A 60 12.23 8.18 27.19
CA THR A 60 11.57 9.08 26.23
C THR A 60 11.04 8.34 25.01
N GLY A 61 10.08 8.96 24.32
CA GLY A 61 9.52 8.47 23.06
C GLY A 61 10.60 8.18 22.02
N ASP A 62 11.54 9.09 21.78
CA ASP A 62 12.56 8.96 20.71
C ASP A 62 13.42 7.70 20.85
N ALA A 63 13.94 7.42 22.05
CA ALA A 63 14.81 6.27 22.28
C ALA A 63 14.03 4.94 22.20
N ILE A 64 12.76 4.94 22.60
CA ILE A 64 11.87 3.77 22.51
C ILE A 64 11.46 3.53 21.06
N TYR A 65 11.10 4.58 20.35
CA TYR A 65 10.73 4.56 18.93
C TYR A 65 11.89 4.06 18.07
N ASN A 66 13.09 4.57 18.28
CA ASN A 66 14.27 4.13 17.52
C ASN A 66 14.67 2.69 17.88
N GLU A 67 14.52 2.26 19.14
CA GLU A 67 14.64 0.83 19.49
C GLU A 67 13.65 -0.02 18.69
N ALA A 68 12.38 0.39 18.61
CA ALA A 68 11.34 -0.32 17.89
C ALA A 68 11.66 -0.48 16.40
N ARG A 69 12.14 0.59 15.74
CA ARG A 69 12.54 0.56 14.32
C ARG A 69 13.69 -0.41 14.07
N VAL A 70 14.73 -0.39 14.91
CA VAL A 70 15.85 -1.31 14.78
C VAL A 70 15.43 -2.76 15.04
N LEU A 71 14.55 -3.02 16.01
CA LEU A 71 13.99 -4.35 16.26
C LEU A 71 13.22 -4.87 15.05
N LEU A 72 12.35 -4.03 14.45
CA LEU A 72 11.60 -4.39 13.24
C LEU A 72 12.57 -4.72 12.11
N LYS A 73 13.59 -3.88 11.88
CA LYS A 73 14.58 -4.11 10.82
C LYS A 73 15.39 -5.39 11.01
N LEU A 74 15.78 -5.70 12.24
CA LEU A 74 16.47 -6.93 12.58
C LEU A 74 15.58 -8.17 12.39
N GLY A 75 14.31 -8.08 12.79
CA GLY A 75 13.32 -9.14 12.65
C GLY A 75 13.00 -9.42 11.18
N ASP A 76 12.68 -8.39 10.42
CA ASP A 76 12.29 -8.46 9.01
C ASP A 76 13.44 -8.93 8.10
N THR A 77 14.62 -8.32 8.22
CA THR A 77 15.68 -8.49 7.21
C THR A 77 16.78 -9.48 7.61
N PHE A 78 17.13 -9.59 8.90
CA PHE A 78 18.38 -10.25 9.33
C PHE A 78 18.21 -11.55 10.09
N THR A 79 17.01 -11.81 10.61
CA THR A 79 16.78 -12.90 11.55
C THR A 79 15.94 -13.99 10.89
N PRO A 80 16.33 -15.27 10.94
CA PRO A 80 15.50 -16.34 10.41
C PRO A 80 14.35 -16.70 11.36
N PHE A 81 13.29 -17.29 10.80
CA PHE A 81 12.21 -17.88 11.58
C PHE A 81 12.72 -19.01 12.50
N PRO A 82 12.19 -19.17 13.74
CA PRO A 82 11.10 -18.41 14.38
C PRO A 82 11.55 -17.13 15.10
N HIS A 83 12.85 -16.85 15.18
CA HIS A 83 13.39 -15.76 16.00
C HIS A 83 13.01 -14.37 15.45
N CYS A 84 12.80 -14.23 14.13
CA CYS A 84 12.29 -12.98 13.55
C CYS A 84 10.97 -12.54 14.18
N ARG A 85 10.04 -13.47 14.38
CA ARG A 85 8.71 -13.22 14.94
C ARG A 85 8.78 -12.62 16.34
N GLU A 86 9.73 -13.09 17.16
CA GLU A 86 9.96 -12.55 18.50
C GLU A 86 10.45 -11.10 18.44
N LEU A 87 11.39 -10.79 17.54
CA LEU A 87 11.90 -9.42 17.36
C LEU A 87 10.81 -8.47 16.83
N VAL A 88 9.99 -8.91 15.87
CA VAL A 88 8.86 -8.12 15.36
C VAL A 88 7.82 -7.89 16.47
N SER A 89 7.54 -8.90 17.30
CA SER A 89 6.64 -8.74 18.46
C SER A 89 7.19 -7.74 19.47
N GLN A 90 8.50 -7.78 19.76
CA GLN A 90 9.15 -6.77 20.60
C GLN A 90 9.07 -5.37 19.96
N ALA A 91 9.20 -5.26 18.64
CA ALA A 91 9.04 -3.98 17.94
C ALA A 91 7.62 -3.42 18.12
N ILE A 92 6.58 -4.25 17.96
CA ILE A 92 5.18 -3.87 18.18
C ILE A 92 4.97 -3.34 19.60
N ASP A 93 5.48 -4.04 20.62
CA ASP A 93 5.37 -3.60 22.01
C ASP A 93 6.07 -2.25 22.26
N ARG A 94 7.22 -2.04 21.62
CA ARG A 94 7.96 -0.78 21.73
C ARG A 94 7.29 0.37 21.00
N PHE A 95 6.71 0.15 19.81
CA PHE A 95 5.90 1.18 19.16
C PHE A 95 4.65 1.52 19.99
N ASP A 96 4.01 0.53 20.61
CA ASP A 96 2.86 0.75 21.50
C ASP A 96 3.22 1.60 22.73
N ALA A 97 4.46 1.48 23.23
CA ALA A 97 4.98 2.36 24.26
C ALA A 97 5.35 3.76 23.72
N ALA A 98 6.00 3.84 22.56
CA ALA A 98 6.43 5.11 21.96
C ALA A 98 5.25 6.01 21.55
N ARG A 99 4.12 5.44 21.13
CA ARG A 99 2.92 6.21 20.76
C ARG A 99 2.28 6.97 21.93
N GLN A 100 2.66 6.67 23.18
CA GLN A 100 2.21 7.42 24.35
C GLN A 100 2.84 8.83 24.42
N TYR A 101 3.87 9.09 23.60
CA TYR A 101 4.55 10.37 23.51
C TYR A 101 4.10 11.12 22.25
N GLU A 102 3.68 12.38 22.43
CA GLU A 102 3.06 13.20 21.37
C GLU A 102 3.97 13.37 20.14
N VAL A 103 5.26 13.64 20.37
CA VAL A 103 6.24 13.91 19.28
C VAL A 103 6.40 12.71 18.35
N SER A 104 6.30 11.49 18.87
CA SER A 104 6.52 10.25 18.12
C SER A 104 5.23 9.50 17.80
N ARG A 105 4.05 10.06 18.13
CA ARG A 105 2.79 9.30 18.09
C ARG A 105 2.45 8.78 16.71
N ASP A 106 2.43 9.67 15.73
CA ASP A 106 2.00 9.33 14.38
C ASP A 106 2.99 8.40 13.68
N ASP A 107 4.28 8.69 13.81
CA ASP A 107 5.36 7.85 13.29
C ASP A 107 5.35 6.46 13.93
N ALA A 108 5.10 6.38 15.23
CA ALA A 108 4.95 5.10 15.92
C ALA A 108 3.71 4.33 15.41
N CYS A 109 2.56 4.98 15.24
CA CYS A 109 1.36 4.34 14.69
C CYS A 109 1.60 3.81 13.26
N PHE A 110 2.25 4.61 12.40
CA PHE A 110 2.58 4.21 11.04
C PHE A 110 3.52 2.99 11.02
N ASN A 111 4.64 3.04 11.73
CA ASN A 111 5.60 1.93 11.75
C ASN A 111 5.08 0.69 12.48
N MET A 112 4.20 0.87 13.48
CA MET A 112 3.51 -0.24 14.13
C MET A 112 2.56 -0.96 13.21
N THR A 113 1.88 -0.22 12.32
CA THR A 113 1.04 -0.81 11.25
C THR A 113 1.90 -1.72 10.38
N ALA A 114 3.06 -1.24 9.91
CA ALA A 114 4.00 -2.05 9.15
C ALA A 114 4.45 -3.30 9.93
N ALA A 115 4.79 -3.16 11.21
CA ALA A 115 5.21 -4.29 12.05
C ALA A 115 4.11 -5.35 12.25
N LEU A 116 2.86 -4.94 12.43
CA LEU A 116 1.70 -5.84 12.53
C LEU A 116 1.49 -6.61 11.22
N THR A 117 1.54 -5.92 10.08
CA THR A 117 1.42 -6.53 8.76
C THR A 117 2.56 -7.53 8.51
N THR A 118 3.81 -7.15 8.79
CA THR A 118 4.96 -8.05 8.69
C THR A 118 4.82 -9.30 9.57
N ARG A 119 4.31 -9.16 10.81
CA ARG A 119 4.09 -10.33 11.68
C ARG A 119 3.01 -11.26 11.13
N TYR A 120 1.91 -10.68 10.62
CA TYR A 120 0.84 -11.46 10.00
C TYR A 120 1.35 -12.25 8.79
N GLU A 121 2.10 -11.60 7.89
CA GLU A 121 2.71 -12.25 6.72
C GLU A 121 3.65 -13.39 7.11
N MET A 122 4.50 -13.17 8.13
CA MET A 122 5.36 -14.22 8.67
C MET A 122 4.56 -15.42 9.21
N ASP A 123 3.47 -15.16 9.92
CA ASP A 123 2.62 -16.21 10.48
C ASP A 123 1.85 -16.98 9.37
N THR A 124 1.49 -16.32 8.26
CA THR A 124 0.82 -16.98 7.12
C THR A 124 1.78 -17.76 6.23
N ASP A 125 2.98 -17.24 5.98
CA ASP A 125 3.98 -17.89 5.12
C ASP A 125 4.58 -19.12 5.80
N PHE A 126 4.81 -19.04 7.11
CA PHE A 126 5.31 -20.13 7.91
C PHE A 126 4.14 -20.82 8.61
N ALA A 127 3.34 -21.55 7.84
CA ALA A 127 2.22 -22.40 8.29
C ALA A 127 2.67 -23.58 9.18
N GLY A 128 3.39 -23.28 10.26
CA GLY A 128 3.71 -24.18 11.35
C GLY A 128 2.54 -24.34 12.32
N ASN A 129 2.81 -24.97 13.47
CA ASN A 129 1.81 -25.12 14.55
C ASN A 129 1.65 -23.86 15.41
N GLU A 130 2.30 -22.75 15.07
CA GLU A 130 2.14 -21.49 15.79
C GLU A 130 0.81 -20.84 15.43
N PRO A 131 0.09 -20.27 16.41
CA PRO A 131 -1.17 -19.58 16.14
C PRO A 131 -0.92 -18.30 15.33
N ILE A 132 -1.62 -18.18 14.20
CA ILE A 132 -1.64 -16.97 13.38
C ILE A 132 -2.29 -15.83 14.19
N ALA A 133 -1.62 -14.68 14.25
CA ALA A 133 -2.16 -13.49 14.89
C ALA A 133 -3.26 -12.81 14.04
N LEU A 134 -4.45 -13.44 13.97
CA LEU A 134 -5.59 -12.98 13.16
C LEU A 134 -6.10 -11.57 13.54
N ASP A 135 -5.77 -11.07 14.74
CA ASP A 135 -6.16 -9.73 15.19
C ASP A 135 -5.25 -8.61 14.64
N ASP A 136 -4.08 -8.96 14.09
CA ASP A 136 -3.08 -7.98 13.64
C ASP A 136 -3.58 -7.10 12.49
N PRO A 137 -4.20 -7.62 11.41
CA PRO A 137 -4.73 -6.78 10.34
C PRO A 137 -5.80 -5.79 10.83
N GLN A 138 -6.67 -6.20 11.74
CA GLN A 138 -7.70 -5.32 12.29
C GLN A 138 -7.10 -4.24 13.19
N ARG A 139 -6.05 -4.56 13.96
CA ARG A 139 -5.31 -3.58 14.76
C ARG A 139 -4.56 -2.59 13.88
N ALA A 140 -3.93 -3.05 12.80
CA ALA A 140 -3.24 -2.22 11.81
C ALA A 140 -4.19 -1.21 11.16
N LEU A 141 -5.38 -1.63 10.70
CA LEU A 141 -6.39 -0.71 10.17
C LEU A 141 -6.84 0.34 11.18
N SER A 142 -7.03 -0.06 12.44
CA SER A 142 -7.44 0.87 13.50
C SER A 142 -6.38 1.96 13.75
N LEU A 143 -5.09 1.62 13.64
CA LEU A 143 -3.99 2.57 13.77
C LEU A 143 -3.92 3.53 12.56
N LEU A 144 -4.18 3.03 11.36
CA LEU A 144 -4.26 3.86 10.15
C LEU A 144 -5.42 4.87 10.24
N ASP A 145 -6.59 4.44 10.72
CA ASP A 145 -7.72 5.34 10.97
C ASP A 145 -7.36 6.44 11.98
N GLU A 146 -6.68 6.09 13.07
CA GLU A 146 -6.18 7.05 14.07
C GLU A 146 -5.22 8.07 13.45
N LEU A 147 -4.26 7.60 12.65
CA LEU A 147 -3.27 8.43 11.96
C LEU A 147 -3.93 9.41 10.98
N LEU A 148 -4.91 8.94 10.19
CA LEU A 148 -5.65 9.77 9.25
C LEU A 148 -6.45 10.85 9.97
N VAL A 149 -7.14 10.52 11.07
CA VAL A 149 -7.88 11.50 11.88
C VAL A 149 -6.93 12.56 12.46
N SER A 150 -5.76 12.14 12.97
CA SER A 150 -4.71 13.02 13.49
C SER A 150 -4.21 14.00 12.42
N GLN A 151 -3.88 13.50 11.22
CA GLN A 151 -3.42 14.31 10.10
C GLN A 151 -4.50 15.28 9.58
N ILE A 152 -5.74 14.82 9.42
CA ILE A 152 -6.86 15.67 8.98
C ILE A 152 -7.09 16.82 9.98
N SER A 153 -7.02 16.55 11.27
CA SER A 153 -7.24 17.56 12.32
C SER A 153 -6.19 18.68 12.29
N ARG A 154 -4.95 18.39 11.87
CA ARG A 154 -3.89 19.39 11.68
C ARG A 154 -4.02 20.19 10.40
N LEU A 155 -4.61 19.60 9.36
CA LEU A 155 -4.83 20.25 8.06
C LEU A 155 -6.09 21.11 8.04
N GLN A 156 -7.06 20.82 8.90
CA GLN A 156 -8.20 21.72 9.05
C GLN A 156 -7.65 23.05 9.55
N PRO A 157 -7.77 24.14 8.75
CA PRO A 157 -7.35 25.45 9.22
C PRO A 157 -8.12 25.65 10.53
N ALA A 158 -7.41 25.98 11.61
CA ALA A 158 -8.04 26.43 12.84
C ALA A 158 -9.01 27.51 12.38
N SER A 159 -10.30 27.19 12.33
CA SER A 159 -11.30 28.04 11.72
C SER A 159 -11.30 29.28 12.59
N GLN A 160 -10.53 30.26 12.15
CA GLN A 160 -10.38 31.54 12.78
C GLN A 160 -11.77 32.12 12.79
N ASP A 161 -12.38 32.08 13.98
CA ASP A 161 -13.38 33.03 14.43
C ASP A 161 -12.74 34.44 14.46
N ASP A 162 -12.24 34.92 13.33
CA ASP A 162 -11.71 36.27 13.17
C ASP A 162 -12.84 37.21 12.74
N ASP A 163 -13.63 37.60 13.74
CA ASP A 163 -14.14 38.96 13.86
C ASP A 163 -13.03 39.88 14.43
N VAL A 164 -11.81 39.84 13.87
CA VAL A 164 -10.72 40.76 14.26
C VAL A 164 -10.36 41.69 13.08
N PRO A 165 -10.67 42.98 13.19
CA PRO A 165 -10.46 43.96 12.13
C PRO A 165 -8.98 44.36 12.02
N ASP A 166 -8.48 44.23 10.79
CA ASP A 166 -7.50 45.03 10.05
C ASP A 166 -6.26 45.63 10.77
N ALA A 167 -5.13 45.46 10.10
CA ALA A 167 -3.86 46.19 10.21
C ALA A 167 -2.83 45.75 11.27
N SER A 168 -2.05 44.70 10.98
CA SER A 168 -0.61 44.87 10.71
C SER A 168 0.01 43.62 10.08
N LEU A 169 0.44 43.73 8.83
CA LEU A 169 1.19 42.72 8.07
C LEU A 169 2.60 42.54 8.67
N GLY A 170 2.73 41.62 9.62
CA GLY A 170 4.01 41.01 9.99
C GLY A 170 4.22 39.75 9.15
N MET A 171 5.35 39.67 8.44
CA MET A 171 5.76 38.52 7.64
C MET A 171 5.85 37.28 8.53
N VAL A 172 4.85 36.40 8.49
CA VAL A 172 4.93 35.06 9.10
C VAL A 172 5.75 34.21 8.13
N GLU A 173 6.89 33.73 8.62
CA GLU A 173 7.76 32.83 7.87
C GLU A 173 6.98 31.55 7.53
N ASP A 174 6.97 31.19 6.24
CA ASP A 174 6.43 29.95 5.70
C ASP A 174 7.07 28.76 6.43
N ASN A 175 6.41 28.25 7.46
CA ASN A 175 6.73 26.93 7.99
C ASN A 175 6.22 25.93 6.96
N ASP A 176 7.16 25.43 6.16
CA ASP A 176 7.01 24.25 5.30
C ASP A 176 6.45 23.10 6.14
N ILE A 177 5.11 22.99 6.20
CA ILE A 177 4.45 21.74 6.54
C ILE A 177 4.79 20.82 5.37
N GLN A 178 5.91 20.11 5.48
CA GLN A 178 6.16 18.93 4.68
C GLN A 178 5.01 18.00 5.01
N ILE A 179 4.02 17.97 4.11
CA ILE A 179 2.96 16.97 4.08
C ILE A 179 3.72 15.66 3.96
N THR A 180 3.97 15.04 5.10
CA THR A 180 4.48 13.68 5.20
C THR A 180 3.50 12.88 4.37
N GLU A 181 4.02 12.33 3.27
CA GLU A 181 3.30 11.62 2.23
C GLU A 181 2.06 10.93 2.80
N ILE A 182 0.90 11.29 2.23
CA ILE A 182 -0.37 10.57 2.37
C ILE A 182 -0.04 9.10 2.60
N VAL A 183 -0.43 8.58 3.76
CA VAL A 183 -0.27 7.19 4.21
C VAL A 183 -0.04 6.29 3.00
N THR A 184 1.17 5.77 2.85
CA THR A 184 1.58 5.06 1.64
C THR A 184 0.52 4.04 1.26
N LEU A 185 -0.07 4.23 0.07
CA LEU A 185 -1.20 3.47 -0.45
C LEU A 185 -0.94 1.95 -0.36
N ASP A 186 0.33 1.55 -0.46
CA ASP A 186 0.84 0.19 -0.33
C ASP A 186 0.50 -0.45 1.03
N ILE A 187 0.77 0.22 2.15
CA ILE A 187 0.47 -0.31 3.49
C ILE A 187 -1.03 -0.47 3.69
N VAL A 188 -1.82 0.49 3.19
CA VAL A 188 -3.29 0.43 3.25
C VAL A 188 -3.79 -0.78 2.46
N LEU A 189 -3.30 -0.96 1.24
CA LEU A 189 -3.69 -2.08 0.37
C LEU A 189 -3.31 -3.43 0.97
N THR A 190 -2.06 -3.61 1.43
CA THR A 190 -1.61 -4.87 2.06
C THR A 190 -2.43 -5.19 3.30
N THR A 191 -2.75 -4.17 4.12
CA THR A 191 -3.58 -4.38 5.32
C THR A 191 -5.02 -4.75 4.98
N ILE A 192 -5.60 -4.15 3.94
CA ILE A 192 -6.94 -4.48 3.44
C ILE A 192 -6.97 -5.92 2.91
N ILE A 193 -5.94 -6.32 2.16
CA ILE A 193 -5.80 -7.68 1.64
C ILE A 193 -5.73 -8.68 2.80
N ALA A 194 -4.84 -8.44 3.77
CA ALA A 194 -4.69 -9.29 4.94
C ALA A 194 -6.02 -9.47 5.71
N LYS A 195 -6.80 -8.40 5.86
CA LYS A 195 -8.14 -8.51 6.48
C LYS A 195 -9.12 -9.36 5.66
N SER A 196 -9.13 -9.20 4.33
CA SER A 196 -9.99 -10.00 3.43
C SER A 196 -9.67 -11.49 3.57
N ASP A 197 -8.38 -11.84 3.68
CA ASP A 197 -7.95 -13.23 3.88
C ASP A 197 -8.43 -13.78 5.23
N VAL A 198 -8.33 -12.99 6.31
CA VAL A 198 -8.87 -13.38 7.63
C VAL A 198 -10.38 -13.63 7.57
N GLU A 199 -11.15 -12.77 6.90
CA GLU A 199 -12.59 -12.95 6.73
C GLU A 199 -12.93 -14.23 5.94
N CYS A 200 -12.12 -14.58 4.93
CA CYS A 200 -12.27 -15.83 4.17
C CYS A 200 -11.91 -17.08 5.01
N LEU A 201 -10.95 -16.96 5.93
CA LEU A 201 -10.51 -18.05 6.81
C LEU A 201 -11.47 -18.30 7.98
N LEU A 202 -12.39 -17.37 8.28
CA LEU A 202 -13.38 -17.47 9.37
C LEU A 202 -14.84 -17.57 8.85
N PRO A 203 -15.22 -18.58 8.04
CA PRO A 203 -16.52 -18.62 7.37
C PRO A 203 -17.75 -18.79 8.28
N ASN A 204 -17.61 -18.83 9.62
CA ASN A 204 -18.70 -19.17 10.55
C ASN A 204 -18.81 -18.30 11.82
N GLN A 205 -18.14 -17.14 11.92
CA GLN A 205 -18.40 -16.21 13.04
C GLN A 205 -19.45 -15.17 12.66
N HIS A 206 -20.72 -15.50 12.89
CA HIS A 206 -21.75 -14.49 13.02
C HIS A 206 -21.42 -13.57 14.21
N VAL A 207 -21.63 -12.26 14.02
CA VAL A 207 -21.49 -11.13 14.97
C VAL A 207 -20.14 -10.41 14.93
N LEU A 208 -19.94 -9.60 13.89
CA LEU A 208 -19.28 -8.29 14.05
C LEU A 208 -20.33 -7.21 13.80
N GLN A 209 -20.59 -6.37 14.81
CA GLN A 209 -21.53 -5.26 14.69
C GLN A 209 -21.00 -4.23 13.68
N PRO A 210 -21.88 -3.62 12.85
CA PRO A 210 -21.46 -2.53 11.96
C PRO A 210 -21.08 -1.31 12.80
N LEU A 211 -19.90 -0.73 12.54
CA LEU A 211 -19.50 0.60 13.00
C LEU A 211 -20.49 1.63 12.43
N SER A 212 -21.54 1.95 13.17
CA SER A 212 -22.46 3.03 12.85
C SER A 212 -22.02 4.32 13.54
N ALA A 213 -21.31 5.18 12.81
CA ALA A 213 -21.22 6.59 13.13
C ALA A 213 -21.81 7.38 11.94
N SER A 214 -22.91 8.07 12.19
CA SER A 214 -23.61 8.92 11.22
C SER A 214 -22.74 10.10 10.83
N VAL A 215 -22.13 10.04 9.66
CA VAL A 215 -21.52 11.18 8.98
C VAL A 215 -22.49 11.62 7.89
N ASP A 216 -22.84 12.91 7.90
CA ASP A 216 -23.77 13.51 6.94
C ASP A 216 -23.21 13.36 5.50
N LEU A 217 -23.90 12.55 4.69
CA LEU A 217 -23.49 12.10 3.36
C LEU A 217 -23.45 13.23 2.31
N ALA A 218 -23.99 14.41 2.62
CA ALA A 218 -24.06 15.52 1.68
C ALA A 218 -22.73 16.29 1.51
N THR A 219 -21.78 16.16 2.44
CA THR A 219 -20.52 16.93 2.43
C THR A 219 -19.32 16.19 1.81
N LEU A 220 -19.54 15.01 1.21
CA LEU A 220 -18.49 14.01 0.92
C LEU A 220 -18.36 13.60 -0.56
N SER A 221 -18.59 14.53 -1.50
CA SER A 221 -18.53 14.22 -2.95
C SER A 221 -17.19 13.64 -3.41
N HIS A 222 -16.04 14.12 -2.89
CA HIS A 222 -14.73 13.58 -3.26
C HIS A 222 -14.37 12.27 -2.52
N ARG A 223 -14.94 12.02 -1.33
CA ARG A 223 -14.64 10.80 -0.57
C ARG A 223 -15.36 9.55 -1.09
N GLN A 224 -16.46 9.72 -1.84
CA GLN A 224 -17.09 8.58 -2.52
C GLN A 224 -16.21 8.01 -3.64
N GLU A 225 -15.34 8.81 -4.24
CA GLU A 225 -14.47 8.40 -5.33
C GLU A 225 -13.31 7.52 -4.84
N ASP A 226 -12.63 7.94 -3.76
CA ASP A 226 -11.53 7.17 -3.15
C ASP A 226 -12.01 5.83 -2.56
N ILE A 227 -13.21 5.82 -1.96
CA ILE A 227 -13.84 4.59 -1.45
C ILE A 227 -14.12 3.61 -2.60
N ARG A 228 -14.62 4.10 -3.74
CA ARG A 228 -14.92 3.26 -4.90
C ARG A 228 -13.66 2.70 -5.57
N VAL A 229 -12.56 3.47 -5.59
CA VAL A 229 -11.25 2.98 -6.07
C VAL A 229 -10.68 1.92 -5.13
N ALA A 230 -10.83 2.09 -3.81
CA ALA A 230 -10.42 1.07 -2.83
C ALA A 230 -11.28 -0.21 -2.93
N GLU A 231 -12.59 -0.10 -3.17
CA GLU A 231 -13.48 -1.23 -3.44
C GLU A 231 -13.12 -1.97 -4.74
N LEU A 232 -12.73 -1.22 -5.78
CA LEU A 232 -12.15 -1.78 -6.99
C LEU A 232 -10.89 -2.60 -6.68
N GLY A 233 -9.94 -2.06 -5.92
CA GLY A 233 -8.75 -2.81 -5.48
C GLY A 233 -9.10 -4.11 -4.74
N ARG A 234 -10.10 -4.10 -3.85
CA ARG A 234 -10.60 -5.30 -3.15
C ARG A 234 -11.21 -6.34 -4.08
N LEU A 235 -11.91 -5.89 -5.12
CA LEU A 235 -12.52 -6.76 -6.14
C LEU A 235 -11.49 -7.42 -7.05
N ALA A 236 -10.40 -6.72 -7.40
CA ALA A 236 -9.28 -7.30 -8.16
C ALA A 236 -8.63 -8.46 -7.41
N HIS A 237 -8.43 -8.29 -6.10
CA HIS A 237 -7.71 -9.28 -5.30
C HIS A 237 -8.52 -10.56 -5.08
N ASN A 238 -9.85 -10.43 -4.93
CA ASN A 238 -10.76 -11.56 -4.69
C ASN A 238 -11.36 -12.15 -5.97
N ILE A 239 -10.89 -11.73 -7.15
CA ILE A 239 -11.54 -12.05 -8.43
C ILE A 239 -11.63 -13.56 -8.72
N SER A 240 -10.72 -14.35 -8.13
CA SER A 240 -10.68 -15.81 -8.26
C SER A 240 -11.79 -16.54 -7.47
N LEU A 241 -12.40 -15.87 -6.49
CA LEU A 241 -13.44 -16.41 -5.62
C LEU A 241 -14.85 -16.26 -6.21
N PHE A 242 -15.02 -15.43 -7.22
CA PHE A 242 -16.31 -15.18 -7.85
C PHE A 242 -16.56 -16.12 -9.04
N THR A 243 -17.80 -16.58 -9.16
CA THR A 243 -18.24 -17.26 -10.38
C THR A 243 -18.31 -16.27 -11.54
N ASP A 244 -18.26 -16.78 -12.77
CA ASP A 244 -18.27 -15.95 -13.98
C ASP A 244 -19.51 -15.04 -14.05
N ALA A 245 -20.67 -15.55 -13.62
CA ALA A 245 -21.89 -14.76 -13.58
C ALA A 245 -21.82 -13.63 -12.54
N GLN A 246 -21.16 -13.86 -11.40
CA GLN A 246 -20.98 -12.85 -10.36
C GLN A 246 -20.00 -11.76 -10.81
N LEU A 247 -18.86 -12.13 -11.42
CA LEU A 247 -17.91 -11.15 -11.95
C LEU A 247 -18.54 -10.26 -13.02
N VAL A 248 -19.32 -10.84 -13.94
CA VAL A 248 -20.01 -10.09 -14.97
C VAL A 248 -21.06 -9.16 -14.37
N SER A 249 -21.82 -9.63 -13.39
CA SER A 249 -22.82 -8.80 -12.71
C SER A 249 -22.18 -7.64 -11.95
N ILE A 250 -21.11 -7.90 -11.19
CA ILE A 250 -20.40 -6.87 -10.42
C ILE A 250 -19.78 -5.86 -11.36
N LEU A 251 -19.12 -6.29 -12.42
CA LEU A 251 -18.49 -5.37 -13.38
C LEU A 251 -19.52 -4.59 -14.20
N ASP A 252 -20.66 -5.19 -14.54
CA ASP A 252 -21.73 -4.46 -15.23
C ASP A 252 -22.38 -3.42 -14.30
N GLU A 253 -22.66 -3.77 -13.05
CA GLU A 253 -23.16 -2.84 -12.03
C GLU A 253 -22.16 -1.70 -11.79
N LEU A 254 -20.89 -2.04 -11.60
CA LEU A 254 -19.80 -1.10 -11.34
C LEU A 254 -19.59 -0.17 -12.55
N VAL A 255 -19.58 -0.70 -13.78
CA VAL A 255 -19.51 0.15 -14.99
C VAL A 255 -20.76 1.00 -15.16
N ASN A 256 -21.97 0.49 -14.88
CA ASN A 256 -23.20 1.25 -15.04
C ASN A 256 -23.34 2.34 -13.97
N ASP A 257 -22.85 2.11 -12.75
CA ASP A 257 -22.86 3.08 -11.65
C ASP A 257 -21.72 4.10 -11.75
N LEU A 258 -20.55 3.72 -12.27
CA LEU A 258 -19.39 4.60 -12.39
C LEU A 258 -19.34 5.39 -13.71
N ALA A 259 -19.81 4.82 -14.82
CA ALA A 259 -19.78 5.53 -16.11
C ALA A 259 -20.73 6.73 -16.17
N VAL A 260 -21.65 6.84 -15.21
CA VAL A 260 -22.62 7.93 -15.19
C VAL A 260 -22.01 9.24 -14.70
N ASP A 261 -20.91 9.29 -13.91
CA ASP A 261 -20.38 10.57 -13.38
C ASP A 261 -18.85 10.65 -13.10
N LEU A 262 -18.03 9.67 -13.47
CA LEU A 262 -16.58 9.75 -13.17
C LEU A 262 -15.86 10.91 -13.89
N PRO A 263 -14.98 11.66 -13.18
CA PRO A 263 -14.01 12.54 -13.81
C PRO A 263 -12.95 11.75 -14.59
N ALA A 264 -12.15 12.44 -15.39
CA ALA A 264 -11.11 11.86 -16.24
C ALA A 264 -10.14 10.93 -15.47
N SER A 265 -9.73 11.33 -14.26
CA SER A 265 -8.86 10.55 -13.38
C SER A 265 -9.48 9.21 -12.99
N GLY A 266 -10.78 9.18 -12.74
CA GLY A 266 -11.51 7.96 -12.40
C GLY A 266 -11.58 6.95 -13.56
N LEU A 267 -11.62 7.43 -14.80
CA LEU A 267 -11.54 6.56 -15.99
C LEU A 267 -10.14 5.96 -16.15
N THR A 268 -9.09 6.70 -15.80
CA THR A 268 -7.71 6.21 -15.80
C THR A 268 -7.51 5.12 -14.75
N SER A 269 -7.95 5.34 -13.51
CA SER A 269 -7.88 4.32 -12.44
C SER A 269 -8.67 3.06 -12.77
N LEU A 270 -9.84 3.21 -13.42
CA LEU A 270 -10.61 2.06 -13.92
C LEU A 270 -9.84 1.28 -15.00
N ALA A 271 -9.13 1.98 -15.90
CA ALA A 271 -8.29 1.36 -16.92
C ALA A 271 -7.10 0.61 -16.31
N GLU A 272 -6.42 1.22 -15.34
CA GLU A 272 -5.32 0.59 -14.60
C GLU A 272 -5.79 -0.65 -13.83
N PHE A 273 -6.97 -0.58 -13.20
CA PHE A 273 -7.61 -1.75 -12.58
C PHE A 273 -7.82 -2.89 -13.58
N PHE A 274 -8.37 -2.59 -14.77
CA PHE A 274 -8.55 -3.62 -15.79
C PHE A 274 -7.21 -4.19 -16.26
N VAL A 275 -6.15 -3.39 -16.38
CA VAL A 275 -4.81 -3.86 -16.73
C VAL A 275 -4.23 -4.76 -15.64
N LEU A 276 -4.35 -4.39 -14.36
CA LEU A 276 -3.88 -5.19 -13.23
C LEU A 276 -4.60 -6.54 -13.13
N VAL A 277 -5.94 -6.54 -13.24
CA VAL A 277 -6.74 -7.78 -13.30
C VAL A 277 -6.31 -8.68 -14.46
N VAL A 278 -5.93 -8.07 -15.58
CA VAL A 278 -5.48 -8.73 -16.80
C VAL A 278 -4.06 -9.31 -16.64
N GLU A 279 -3.14 -8.57 -16.04
CA GLU A 279 -1.73 -8.97 -15.94
C GLU A 279 -1.48 -9.98 -14.81
N GLU A 280 -2.20 -9.88 -13.70
CA GLU A 280 -1.95 -10.72 -12.52
C GLU A 280 -2.69 -12.06 -12.53
N GLN A 281 -3.75 -12.22 -13.34
CA GLN A 281 -4.62 -13.41 -13.24
C GLN A 281 -4.61 -14.28 -14.49
N ARG A 282 -4.44 -15.60 -14.30
CA ARG A 282 -4.60 -16.65 -15.33
C ARG A 282 -6.09 -16.93 -15.60
N LEU A 283 -6.84 -15.89 -15.96
CA LEU A 283 -8.23 -16.03 -16.35
C LEU A 283 -8.33 -16.93 -17.59
N ASP A 284 -9.32 -17.82 -17.61
CA ASP A 284 -9.57 -18.61 -18.81
C ASP A 284 -10.05 -17.72 -19.98
N ARG A 285 -9.99 -18.26 -21.18
CA ARG A 285 -10.28 -17.53 -22.42
C ARG A 285 -11.70 -16.95 -22.46
N ALA A 286 -12.67 -17.61 -21.83
CA ALA A 286 -14.05 -17.13 -21.80
C ALA A 286 -14.17 -15.91 -20.87
N LYS A 287 -13.55 -15.98 -19.68
CA LYS A 287 -13.49 -14.86 -18.73
C LYS A 287 -12.79 -13.65 -19.33
N TRP A 288 -11.67 -13.88 -20.02
CA TRP A 288 -10.90 -12.85 -20.70
C TRP A 288 -11.71 -12.10 -21.77
N SER A 289 -12.44 -12.82 -22.62
CA SER A 289 -13.25 -12.22 -23.67
C SER A 289 -14.38 -11.37 -23.10
N THR A 290 -14.99 -11.80 -22.00
CA THR A 290 -16.09 -11.05 -21.37
C THR A 290 -15.59 -9.80 -20.65
N LEU A 291 -14.44 -9.86 -19.97
CA LEU A 291 -13.82 -8.68 -19.35
C LEU A 291 -13.44 -7.62 -20.39
N LEU A 292 -12.81 -8.02 -21.50
CA LEU A 292 -12.46 -7.11 -22.59
C LEU A 292 -13.71 -6.45 -23.19
N GLN A 293 -14.80 -7.21 -23.39
CA GLN A 293 -16.05 -6.66 -23.92
C GLN A 293 -16.69 -5.67 -22.95
N LEU A 294 -16.67 -5.95 -21.64
CA LEU A 294 -17.17 -5.04 -20.61
C LEU A 294 -16.34 -3.75 -20.54
N ALA A 295 -15.01 -3.86 -20.58
CA ALA A 295 -14.10 -2.73 -20.65
C ALA A 295 -14.34 -1.89 -21.92
N GLN A 296 -14.42 -2.51 -23.10
CA GLN A 296 -14.73 -1.82 -24.37
C GLN A 296 -16.07 -1.08 -24.29
N ASN A 297 -17.09 -1.70 -23.70
CA ASN A 297 -18.41 -1.07 -23.53
C ASN A 297 -18.35 0.10 -22.53
N ALA A 298 -17.61 -0.04 -21.43
CA ALA A 298 -17.40 1.01 -20.43
C ALA A 298 -16.71 2.24 -21.04
N PHE A 299 -15.56 2.02 -21.69
CA PHE A 299 -14.79 3.09 -22.31
C PHE A 299 -15.52 3.69 -23.52
N GLY A 300 -16.24 2.88 -24.29
CA GLY A 300 -17.08 3.36 -25.39
C GLY A 300 -18.19 4.32 -24.92
N ARG A 301 -18.87 3.99 -23.81
CA ARG A 301 -19.88 4.86 -23.19
C ARG A 301 -19.27 6.15 -22.64
N ALA A 302 -18.14 6.05 -21.93
CA ALA A 302 -17.42 7.21 -21.40
C ALA A 302 -16.96 8.15 -22.53
N LEU A 303 -16.39 7.59 -23.60
CA LEU A 303 -15.94 8.33 -24.78
C LEU A 303 -17.11 9.03 -25.50
N ALA A 304 -18.22 8.32 -25.72
CA ALA A 304 -19.41 8.88 -26.35
C ALA A 304 -20.00 10.06 -25.52
N LYS A 305 -19.98 9.96 -24.19
CA LYS A 305 -20.40 11.04 -23.29
C LYS A 305 -19.45 12.25 -23.37
N LEU A 306 -18.13 12.02 -23.35
CA LEU A 306 -17.12 13.07 -23.50
C LEU A 306 -17.19 13.77 -24.87
N GLN A 307 -17.62 13.05 -25.93
CA GLN A 307 -17.82 13.59 -27.27
C GLN A 307 -19.18 14.30 -27.44
N GLY A 308 -20.23 13.84 -26.75
CA GLY A 308 -21.60 14.37 -26.85
C GLY A 308 -21.94 15.55 -25.92
N ALA A 309 -21.11 15.86 -24.93
CA ALA A 309 -21.36 16.99 -24.02
C ALA A 309 -21.26 18.36 -24.74
N MET A 310 -22.43 19.02 -24.90
CA MET A 310 -22.61 20.44 -25.27
C MET A 310 -21.98 21.40 -24.22
N PRO A 311 -21.71 22.68 -24.53
CA PRO A 311 -20.54 23.38 -24.00
C PRO A 311 -20.67 23.65 -22.49
N LEU A 312 -19.71 23.12 -21.74
CA LEU A 312 -19.42 23.54 -20.37
C LEU A 312 -19.00 25.03 -20.41
N LYS A 313 -19.60 25.85 -19.53
CA LYS A 313 -19.23 27.27 -19.37
C LYS A 313 -17.72 27.38 -19.04
N PRO A 314 -16.95 28.30 -19.68
CA PRO A 314 -15.53 28.45 -19.39
C PRO A 314 -15.28 29.49 -18.27
N PRO A 315 -14.06 29.52 -17.68
CA PRO A 315 -12.83 28.88 -18.17
C PRO A 315 -12.12 28.00 -17.13
N LEU A 316 -11.94 26.71 -17.47
CA LEU A 316 -10.79 25.83 -17.11
C LEU A 316 -11.05 24.38 -17.59
N GLN A 317 -11.46 24.10 -18.84
CA GLN A 317 -11.85 22.71 -19.23
C GLN A 317 -11.56 22.29 -20.68
N THR A 318 -10.55 22.86 -21.35
CA THR A 318 -10.14 22.42 -22.70
C THR A 318 -8.88 21.55 -22.73
N HIS A 319 -7.99 21.66 -21.73
CA HIS A 319 -6.78 20.83 -21.68
C HIS A 319 -7.04 19.48 -21.02
N GLU A 320 -7.67 19.47 -19.84
CA GLU A 320 -8.06 18.26 -19.11
C GLU A 320 -9.01 17.37 -19.93
N ARG A 321 -9.98 17.97 -20.64
CA ARG A 321 -10.86 17.22 -21.56
C ARG A 321 -10.10 16.57 -22.70
N LYS A 322 -9.04 17.22 -23.22
CA LYS A 322 -8.19 16.64 -24.29
C LYS A 322 -7.32 15.51 -23.77
N LEU A 323 -6.79 15.63 -22.54
CA LEU A 323 -6.03 14.58 -21.86
C LEU A 323 -6.92 13.36 -21.59
N ALA A 324 -8.11 13.57 -20.99
CA ALA A 324 -9.09 12.52 -20.75
C ALA A 324 -9.50 11.74 -22.02
N LEU A 325 -9.73 12.47 -23.12
CA LEU A 325 -10.04 11.87 -24.42
C LEU A 325 -8.85 11.05 -24.96
N ALA A 326 -7.62 11.56 -24.82
CA ALA A 326 -6.42 10.84 -25.24
C ALA A 326 -6.21 9.56 -24.42
N ASP A 327 -6.42 9.61 -23.11
CA ASP A 327 -6.27 8.47 -22.19
C ASP A 327 -7.33 7.39 -22.45
N CYS A 328 -8.59 7.78 -22.72
CA CYS A 328 -9.63 6.84 -23.13
C CYS A 328 -9.31 6.16 -24.46
N HIS A 329 -8.80 6.90 -25.45
CA HIS A 329 -8.40 6.34 -26.74
C HIS A 329 -7.21 5.40 -26.61
N LEU A 330 -6.22 5.74 -25.76
CA LEU A 330 -5.06 4.89 -25.50
C LEU A 330 -5.46 3.59 -24.79
N SER A 331 -6.37 3.68 -23.81
CA SER A 331 -6.88 2.52 -23.06
C SER A 331 -7.67 1.58 -23.98
N LEU A 332 -8.56 2.11 -24.84
CA LEU A 332 -9.25 1.32 -25.87
C LEU A 332 -8.27 0.64 -26.84
N ALA A 333 -7.25 1.36 -27.30
CA ALA A 333 -6.25 0.81 -28.20
C ALA A 333 -5.41 -0.30 -27.54
N ASN A 334 -5.13 -0.21 -26.23
CA ASN A 334 -4.43 -1.25 -25.48
C ASN A 334 -5.30 -2.50 -25.30
N VAL A 335 -6.58 -2.32 -25.00
CA VAL A 335 -7.59 -3.40 -24.93
C VAL A 335 -7.69 -4.14 -26.27
N ASP A 336 -7.72 -3.43 -27.40
CA ASP A 336 -7.72 -4.04 -28.74
C ASP A 336 -6.40 -4.77 -29.08
N ARG A 337 -5.25 -4.22 -28.66
CA ARG A 337 -3.94 -4.90 -28.81
C ARG A 337 -3.88 -6.20 -28.02
N LEU A 338 -4.42 -6.21 -26.80
CA LEU A 338 -4.51 -7.42 -25.99
C LEU A 338 -5.40 -8.48 -26.65
N GLN A 339 -6.55 -8.08 -27.22
CA GLN A 339 -7.45 -8.98 -27.95
C GLN A 339 -6.78 -9.60 -29.20
N THR A 340 -6.03 -8.79 -29.95
CA THR A 340 -5.32 -9.24 -31.17
C THR A 340 -4.05 -10.04 -30.87
N GLY A 341 -3.32 -9.70 -29.80
CA GLY A 341 -2.13 -10.40 -29.33
C GLY A 341 -2.43 -11.82 -28.85
N THR A 342 -3.48 -11.99 -28.03
CA THR A 342 -3.95 -13.30 -27.57
C THR A 342 -4.41 -14.17 -28.75
N SER A 343 -5.06 -13.58 -29.75
CA SER A 343 -5.48 -14.30 -30.97
C SER A 343 -4.29 -14.81 -31.81
N ARG A 344 -3.19 -14.04 -31.89
CA ARG A 344 -1.96 -14.46 -32.59
C ARG A 344 -1.18 -15.53 -31.84
N GLY A 345 -1.00 -15.38 -30.52
CA GLY A 345 -0.27 -16.36 -29.70
C GLY A 345 -0.92 -17.75 -29.75
N LEU A 346 -2.25 -17.81 -29.76
CA LEU A 346 -3.01 -19.06 -29.86
C LEU A 346 -2.97 -19.69 -31.26
N ALA A 347 -2.96 -18.88 -32.32
CA ALA A 347 -2.79 -19.39 -33.69
C ALA A 347 -1.43 -20.10 -33.87
N VAL A 348 -0.37 -19.56 -33.26
CA VAL A 348 0.97 -20.17 -33.28
C VAL A 348 0.99 -21.47 -32.48
N GLN A 349 0.40 -21.50 -31.28
CA GLN A 349 0.33 -22.72 -30.46
C GLN A 349 -0.54 -23.83 -31.08
N SER A 350 -1.62 -23.46 -31.77
CA SER A 350 -2.46 -24.41 -32.51
C SER A 350 -1.72 -25.01 -33.70
N ALA A 351 -0.99 -24.19 -34.46
CA ALA A 351 -0.17 -24.65 -35.57
C ALA A 351 0.97 -25.59 -35.11
N ASP A 352 1.62 -25.28 -33.98
CA ASP A 352 2.64 -26.14 -33.38
C ASP A 352 2.07 -27.47 -32.88
N ARG A 353 0.85 -27.47 -32.34
CA ARG A 353 0.17 -28.69 -31.90
C ARG A 353 -0.24 -29.57 -33.07
N GLU A 354 -0.76 -29.00 -34.15
CA GLU A 354 -1.07 -29.72 -35.39
C GLU A 354 0.19 -30.30 -36.05
N HIS A 355 1.29 -29.55 -36.08
CA HIS A 355 2.59 -30.05 -36.55
C HIS A 355 3.13 -31.21 -35.71
N ARG A 356 2.99 -31.16 -34.37
CA ARG A 356 3.40 -32.26 -33.47
C ARG A 356 2.53 -33.50 -33.63
N MET A 357 1.21 -33.33 -33.79
CA MET A 357 0.28 -34.43 -34.03
C MET A 357 0.56 -35.10 -35.39
N ALA A 358 0.81 -34.32 -36.44
CA ALA A 358 1.20 -34.82 -37.75
C ALA A 358 2.55 -35.55 -37.73
N ALA A 359 3.53 -35.07 -36.94
CA ALA A 359 4.82 -35.74 -36.76
C ALA A 359 4.70 -37.06 -35.99
N SER A 360 3.79 -37.16 -35.00
CA SER A 360 3.58 -38.39 -34.22
C SER A 360 2.84 -39.49 -34.98
N GLY A 361 1.98 -39.13 -35.94
CA GLY A 361 1.28 -40.11 -36.79
C GLY A 361 2.16 -40.76 -37.85
N ALA A 362 3.34 -40.19 -38.15
CA ALA A 362 4.27 -40.72 -39.14
C ALA A 362 5.18 -41.84 -38.62
N THR A 363 5.30 -42.00 -37.29
CA THR A 363 6.17 -43.02 -36.67
C THR A 363 5.51 -44.39 -36.49
N ASP A 364 4.18 -44.47 -36.52
CA ASP A 364 3.45 -45.74 -36.30
C ASP A 364 3.13 -46.51 -37.59
N ALA A 365 3.46 -45.97 -38.77
CA ALA A 365 3.19 -46.63 -40.06
C ALA A 365 4.32 -47.54 -40.57
N ASN A 366 5.37 -47.78 -39.77
CA ASN A 366 6.55 -48.54 -40.19
C ASN A 366 6.97 -49.65 -39.22
N SER A 367 6.02 -50.18 -38.42
CA SER A 367 6.20 -51.36 -37.57
C SER A 367 5.30 -52.52 -38.02
#